data_AF-A0A7C2EVF3-F1
#
_entry.id   AF-A0A7C2EVF3-F1
#
_cell.length_a   1.000
_cell.length_b   1.000
_cell.length_c   1.000
_cell.angle_alpha   90.00
_cell.angle_beta   90.00
_cell.angle_gamma   90.00
#
_symmetry.space_group_name_H-M   'P 1'
#
loop_
_entity.id
_entity.type
_entity.pdbx_description
1 polymer ?
#
loop_
_entity_poly.entity_id
_entity_poly.type
_entity_poly.pdbx_seq_one_letter_code
_entity_poly.pdbx_strand_id
1 'polypeptide(L)'
;MEQGSLPGRRPKRESPWPHRLALVTAGATFLLLLAGGLVTTTGAGLAVPDWPTTFGYNMFTYPWSKMVGGIFYEHSHRLLGSVVGLLTILLAVALWLAEPRRWVRWLGWVALGAVILQGILGGLRVIWLEDRLAIIHGVLAQAFFALTVALTLFTSREWRCPPSPLEAGAVPPLFRLCGLATGGLFLQLVFGALLTHGGGFLTAHLGLAGVLALLIPGLTTRILTRHADRPGLVRPASLLCGLVILQLLLGLGAYLNRLTSIPLPFQAVLGLALPVSHRLTGSLLLVTSLVLTLRVYRLRVAARAAAYPGGMPRQVPA
;
A
#
# COMPACT_ATOMS: atom_id res chain seq x y z
N MET A 1 -53.49 -11.09 -31.56
CA MET A 1 -52.07 -10.70 -31.67
C MET A 1 -51.48 -10.73 -30.26
N GLU A 2 -50.87 -11.86 -29.89
CA GLU A 2 -50.10 -11.98 -28.65
C GLU A 2 -48.79 -11.20 -28.78
N GLN A 3 -48.56 -10.27 -27.86
CA GLN A 3 -47.28 -9.57 -27.72
C GLN A 3 -46.30 -10.51 -27.00
N GLY A 4 -45.39 -11.12 -27.75
CA GLY A 4 -44.27 -11.88 -27.18
C GLY A 4 -43.33 -10.96 -26.41
N SER A 5 -43.32 -11.06 -25.09
CA SER A 5 -42.31 -10.41 -24.26
C SER A 5 -40.95 -11.06 -24.52
N LEU A 6 -39.99 -10.27 -24.99
CA LEU A 6 -38.61 -10.74 -25.18
C LEU A 6 -38.02 -11.11 -23.80
N PRO A 7 -37.40 -12.29 -23.65
CA PRO A 7 -36.79 -12.68 -22.40
C PRO A 7 -35.66 -11.70 -22.05
N GLY A 8 -35.84 -10.94 -20.97
CA GLY A 8 -34.84 -10.01 -20.44
C GLY A 8 -33.51 -10.74 -20.26
N ARG A 9 -32.45 -10.24 -20.90
CA ARG A 9 -31.08 -10.77 -20.73
C ARG A 9 -30.77 -10.84 -19.25
N ARG A 10 -30.59 -12.07 -18.73
CA ARG A 10 -30.08 -12.28 -17.37
C ARG A 10 -28.77 -11.50 -17.23
N PRO A 11 -28.61 -10.65 -16.20
CA PRO A 11 -27.35 -9.95 -16.00
C PRO A 11 -26.23 -10.99 -15.87
N LYS A 12 -25.19 -10.88 -16.71
CA LYS A 12 -24.02 -11.76 -16.63
C LYS A 12 -23.48 -11.66 -15.21
N ARG A 13 -23.49 -12.78 -14.46
CA ARG A 13 -22.83 -12.85 -13.16
C ARG A 13 -21.35 -12.57 -13.36
N GLU A 14 -20.88 -11.43 -12.88
CA GLU A 14 -19.47 -11.07 -12.94
C GLU A 14 -18.66 -12.03 -12.06
N SER A 15 -17.48 -12.42 -12.56
CA SER A 15 -16.59 -13.32 -11.82
C SER A 15 -16.09 -12.64 -10.52
N PRO A 16 -16.14 -13.33 -9.36
CA PRO A 16 -15.60 -12.81 -8.11
C PRO A 16 -14.07 -12.94 -8.03
N TRP A 17 -13.46 -13.70 -8.94
CA TRP A 17 -12.06 -14.09 -8.87
C TRP A 17 -11.06 -12.92 -8.92
N PRO A 18 -11.22 -11.89 -9.77
CA PRO A 18 -10.28 -10.76 -9.78
C PRO A 18 -10.21 -10.04 -8.43
N HIS A 19 -11.35 -9.90 -7.74
CA HIS A 19 -11.38 -9.27 -6.43
C HIS A 19 -10.75 -10.13 -5.35
N ARG A 20 -11.04 -11.44 -5.34
CA ARG A 20 -10.42 -12.39 -4.40
C ARG A 20 -8.91 -12.46 -4.58
N LEU A 21 -8.43 -12.52 -5.82
CA LEU A 21 -7.01 -12.50 -6.13
C LEU A 21 -6.36 -11.17 -5.70
N ALA A 22 -7.02 -10.03 -5.90
CA ALA A 22 -6.50 -8.74 -5.44
C ALA A 22 -6.35 -8.71 -3.90
N LEU A 23 -7.35 -9.21 -3.16
CA LEU A 23 -7.29 -9.34 -1.70
C LEU A 23 -6.13 -10.23 -1.24
N VAL A 24 -6.00 -11.42 -1.84
CA VAL A 24 -4.91 -12.36 -1.49
C VAL A 24 -3.55 -11.75 -1.83
N THR A 25 -3.42 -11.09 -2.98
CA THR A 25 -2.18 -10.42 -3.40
C THR A 25 -1.81 -9.29 -2.44
N ALA A 26 -2.76 -8.45 -2.04
CA ALA A 26 -2.54 -7.38 -1.08
C ALA A 26 -2.13 -7.94 0.30
N GLY A 27 -2.81 -8.98 0.79
CA GLY A 27 -2.45 -9.67 2.03
C GLY A 27 -1.06 -10.29 2.00
N ALA A 28 -0.72 -11.00 0.92
CA ALA A 28 0.62 -11.57 0.73
C ALA A 28 1.70 -10.48 0.62
N THR A 29 1.39 -9.36 -0.02
CA THR A 29 2.30 -8.20 -0.12
C THR A 29 2.54 -7.57 1.26
N PHE A 30 1.52 -7.49 2.12
CA PHE A 30 1.69 -7.04 3.50
C PHE A 30 2.62 -7.97 4.31
N LEU A 31 2.47 -9.29 4.15
CA LEU A 31 3.39 -10.27 4.75
C LEU A 31 4.81 -10.17 4.19
N LEU A 32 4.95 -9.86 2.89
CA LEU A 32 6.24 -9.60 2.26
C LEU A 32 6.91 -8.34 2.85
N LEU A 33 6.15 -7.27 3.11
CA LEU A 33 6.64 -6.07 3.79
C LEU A 33 7.08 -6.37 5.23
N LEU A 34 6.36 -7.22 5.96
CA LEU A 34 6.78 -7.71 7.28
C LEU A 34 8.13 -8.44 7.17
N ALA A 35 8.26 -9.40 6.25
CA ALA A 35 9.49 -10.13 6.03
C ALA A 35 10.66 -9.20 5.64
N GLY A 36 10.41 -8.22 4.76
CA GLY A 36 11.40 -7.20 4.40
C GLY A 36 11.79 -6.33 5.59
N GLY A 37 10.83 -5.93 6.42
CA GLY A 37 11.08 -5.21 7.67
C GLY A 37 11.95 -5.99 8.65
N LEU A 38 11.73 -7.31 8.77
CA LEU A 38 12.57 -8.20 9.57
C LEU A 38 13.99 -8.29 9.01
N VAL A 39 14.14 -8.45 7.69
CA VAL A 39 15.46 -8.48 7.02
C VAL A 39 16.24 -7.18 7.28
N THR A 40 15.59 -6.01 7.14
CA THR A 40 16.23 -4.72 7.41
C THR A 40 16.61 -4.56 8.88
N THR A 41 15.74 -4.92 9.82
CA THR A 41 16.01 -4.71 11.27
C THR A 41 17.05 -5.68 11.82
N THR A 42 17.09 -6.91 11.31
CA THR A 42 18.09 -7.92 11.73
C THR A 42 19.44 -7.76 11.03
N GLY A 43 19.57 -6.85 10.07
CA GLY A 43 20.78 -6.70 9.26
C GLY A 43 21.01 -7.87 8.30
N ALA A 44 20.02 -8.76 8.11
CA ALA A 44 20.14 -9.97 7.31
C ALA A 44 20.13 -9.71 5.79
N GLY A 45 20.13 -8.47 5.33
CA GLY A 45 19.95 -8.12 3.92
C GLY A 45 21.05 -8.57 2.96
N LEU A 46 22.19 -9.00 3.50
CA LEU A 46 23.37 -9.48 2.77
C LEU A 46 23.82 -10.86 3.29
N ALA A 47 22.94 -11.58 3.99
CA ALA A 47 23.24 -12.90 4.54
C ALA A 47 23.42 -13.96 3.44
N VAL A 48 22.83 -13.74 2.26
CA VAL A 48 22.95 -14.55 1.04
C VAL A 48 23.60 -13.67 -0.04
N PRO A 49 24.88 -13.87 -0.39
CA PRO A 49 25.66 -12.94 -1.21
C PRO A 49 25.46 -13.10 -2.73
N ASP A 50 24.54 -13.96 -3.17
CA ASP A 50 24.24 -14.23 -4.58
C ASP A 50 22.74 -14.05 -4.89
N TRP A 51 22.42 -13.80 -6.16
CA TRP A 51 21.06 -13.75 -6.71
C TRP A 51 21.14 -14.06 -8.22
N PRO A 52 20.19 -14.79 -8.84
CA PRO A 52 18.93 -15.32 -8.28
C PRO A 52 19.07 -16.63 -7.50
N THR A 53 20.27 -17.18 -7.39
CA THR A 53 20.57 -18.39 -6.59
C THR A 53 20.62 -18.10 -5.09
N THR A 54 20.79 -19.14 -4.29
CA THR A 54 21.12 -19.04 -2.85
C THR A 54 22.30 -19.97 -2.58
N PHE A 55 23.50 -19.40 -2.41
CA PHE A 55 24.78 -20.10 -2.33
C PHE A 55 25.01 -21.09 -3.49
N GLY A 56 24.67 -20.67 -4.71
CA GLY A 56 24.76 -21.50 -5.93
C GLY A 56 23.66 -22.56 -6.09
N TYR A 57 22.77 -22.73 -5.10
CA TYR A 57 21.58 -23.57 -5.25
C TYR A 57 20.50 -22.82 -6.02
N ASN A 58 19.65 -23.56 -6.72
CA ASN A 58 18.36 -23.01 -7.14
C ASN A 58 17.59 -22.55 -5.89
N MET A 59 17.06 -21.32 -5.93
CA MET A 59 16.39 -20.68 -4.80
C MET A 59 15.24 -21.53 -4.23
N PHE A 60 14.49 -22.25 -5.07
CA PHE A 60 13.33 -23.03 -4.62
C PHE A 60 13.70 -24.39 -4.02
N THR A 61 14.95 -24.83 -4.18
CA THR A 61 15.43 -26.13 -3.70
C THR A 61 16.53 -25.97 -2.65
N TYR A 62 16.74 -24.76 -2.12
CA TYR A 62 17.72 -24.54 -1.06
C TYR A 62 17.31 -25.33 0.20
N PRO A 63 18.24 -26.07 0.85
CA PRO A 63 17.86 -26.95 1.96
C PRO A 63 17.37 -26.18 3.19
N TRP A 64 16.17 -26.52 3.68
CA TRP A 64 15.57 -25.92 4.88
C TRP A 64 16.46 -25.99 6.12
N SER A 65 17.25 -27.07 6.27
CA SER A 65 18.21 -27.23 7.37
C SER A 65 19.34 -26.18 7.37
N LYS A 66 19.59 -25.52 6.24
CA LYS A 66 20.60 -24.46 6.09
C LYS A 66 20.01 -23.05 6.21
N MET A 67 18.71 -22.91 6.41
CA MET A 67 18.04 -21.62 6.62
C MET A 67 18.10 -21.24 8.11
N VAL A 68 19.28 -20.87 8.60
CA VAL A 68 19.52 -20.53 10.01
C VAL A 68 19.98 -19.09 10.12
N GLY A 69 19.59 -18.39 11.19
CA GLY A 69 20.01 -17.02 11.47
C GLY A 69 19.58 -16.03 10.37
N GLY A 70 20.51 -15.19 9.90
CA GLY A 70 20.25 -14.21 8.84
C GLY A 70 19.74 -14.83 7.53
N ILE A 71 20.22 -16.03 7.19
CA ILE A 71 19.81 -16.75 5.96
C ILE A 71 18.31 -17.05 6.00
N PHE A 72 17.77 -17.42 7.17
CA PHE A 72 16.34 -17.66 7.33
C PHE A 72 15.51 -16.44 6.93
N TYR A 73 15.87 -15.27 7.44
CA TYR A 73 15.14 -14.03 7.16
C TYR A 73 15.23 -13.64 5.69
N GLU A 74 16.44 -13.62 5.13
CA GLU A 74 16.64 -13.18 3.75
C GLU A 74 16.02 -14.14 2.74
N HIS A 75 16.29 -15.44 2.88
CA HIS A 75 15.78 -16.43 1.94
C HIS A 75 14.25 -16.55 2.01
N SER A 76 13.66 -16.50 3.21
CA SER A 76 12.19 -16.49 3.36
C SER A 76 11.56 -15.26 2.70
N HIS A 77 12.21 -14.09 2.79
CA HIS A 77 11.75 -12.89 2.09
C HIS A 77 11.80 -13.06 0.56
N ARG A 78 12.85 -13.68 0.01
CA ARG A 78 12.96 -13.98 -1.44
C ARG A 78 11.87 -14.95 -1.92
N LEU A 79 11.57 -15.99 -1.14
CA LEU A 79 10.50 -16.95 -1.44
C LEU A 79 9.13 -16.26 -1.40
N LEU A 80 8.85 -15.43 -0.39
CA LEU A 80 7.62 -14.63 -0.33
C LEU A 80 7.52 -13.66 -1.52
N GLY A 81 8.65 -13.08 -1.97
CA GLY A 81 8.70 -12.26 -3.17
C GLY A 81 8.26 -13.02 -4.43
N SER A 82 8.67 -14.29 -4.55
CA SER A 82 8.25 -15.18 -5.64
C SER A 82 6.75 -15.50 -5.58
N VAL A 83 6.21 -15.73 -4.38
CA VAL A 83 4.77 -15.94 -4.17
C VAL A 83 3.97 -14.71 -4.60
N VAL A 84 4.38 -13.51 -4.16
CA VAL A 84 3.74 -12.24 -4.56
C VAL A 84 3.85 -12.01 -6.06
N GLY A 85 4.99 -12.33 -6.68
CA GLY A 85 5.17 -12.30 -8.13
C GLY A 85 4.17 -13.18 -8.86
N LEU A 86 4.04 -14.45 -8.45
CA LEU A 86 3.07 -15.40 -9.03
C LEU A 86 1.62 -14.92 -8.85
N LEU A 87 1.25 -14.48 -7.65
CA LEU A 87 -0.07 -13.93 -7.37
C LEU A 87 -0.38 -12.71 -8.25
N THR A 88 0.62 -11.86 -8.50
CA THR A 88 0.48 -10.68 -9.36
C THR A 88 0.30 -11.08 -10.84
N ILE A 89 0.99 -12.11 -11.33
CA ILE A 89 0.75 -12.69 -12.67
C ILE A 89 -0.70 -13.18 -12.78
N LEU A 90 -1.14 -14.00 -11.82
CA LEU A 90 -2.51 -14.53 -11.80
C LEU A 90 -3.55 -13.40 -11.74
N LEU A 91 -3.30 -12.35 -10.94
CA LEU A 91 -4.16 -11.18 -10.87
C LEU A 91 -4.19 -10.42 -12.20
N ALA A 92 -3.06 -10.18 -12.86
CA ALA A 92 -2.99 -9.49 -14.14
C ALA A 92 -3.77 -10.25 -15.23
N VAL A 93 -3.60 -11.58 -15.30
CA VAL A 93 -4.34 -12.45 -16.22
C VAL A 93 -5.84 -12.44 -15.89
N ALA A 94 -6.21 -12.60 -14.62
CA ALA A 94 -7.62 -12.58 -14.21
C ALA A 94 -8.31 -11.25 -14.52
N LEU A 95 -7.61 -10.13 -14.31
CA LEU A 95 -8.10 -8.80 -14.71
C LEU A 95 -8.24 -8.72 -16.23
N TRP A 96 -7.23 -9.15 -16.99
CA TRP A 96 -7.28 -9.11 -18.46
C TRP A 96 -8.48 -9.86 -19.04
N LEU A 97 -8.79 -11.03 -18.48
CA LEU A 97 -9.86 -11.90 -18.95
C LEU A 97 -11.26 -11.49 -18.48
N ALA A 98 -11.40 -10.95 -17.26
CA ALA A 98 -12.71 -10.76 -16.63
C ALA A 98 -13.10 -9.30 -16.37
N GLU A 99 -12.18 -8.34 -16.41
CA GLU A 99 -12.45 -6.94 -16.05
C GLU A 99 -12.82 -6.10 -17.30
N PRO A 100 -14.07 -5.60 -17.40
CA PRO A 100 -14.50 -4.82 -18.57
C PRO A 100 -13.72 -3.51 -18.74
N ARG A 101 -13.34 -2.87 -17.62
CA ARG A 101 -12.71 -1.53 -17.65
C ARG A 101 -11.25 -1.62 -18.09
N ARG A 102 -10.96 -1.08 -19.28
CA ARG A 102 -9.62 -1.11 -19.91
C ARG A 102 -8.51 -0.55 -19.01
N TRP A 103 -8.79 0.51 -18.26
CA TRP A 103 -7.80 1.11 -17.36
C TRP A 103 -7.44 0.21 -16.18
N VAL A 104 -8.39 -0.56 -15.62
CA VAL A 104 -8.11 -1.52 -14.53
C VAL A 104 -7.28 -2.70 -15.04
N ARG A 105 -7.55 -3.15 -16.28
CA ARG A 105 -6.72 -4.18 -16.94
C ARG A 105 -5.27 -3.76 -17.07
N TRP A 106 -5.03 -2.53 -17.54
CA TRP A 106 -3.68 -1.97 -17.62
C TRP A 106 -3.02 -1.79 -16.25
N LEU A 107 -3.78 -1.42 -15.20
CA LEU A 107 -3.22 -1.38 -13.85
C LEU A 107 -2.73 -2.75 -13.36
N GLY A 108 -3.37 -3.85 -13.78
CA GLY A 108 -2.87 -5.21 -13.53
C GLY A 108 -1.49 -5.45 -14.16
N TRP A 109 -1.30 -5.02 -15.41
CA TRP A 109 0.00 -5.10 -16.09
C TRP A 109 1.04 -4.15 -15.48
N VAL A 110 0.64 -2.96 -15.05
CA VAL A 110 1.51 -2.05 -14.32
C VAL A 110 1.96 -2.67 -13.00
N ALA A 111 1.06 -3.34 -12.26
CA ALA A 111 1.42 -4.07 -11.05
C ALA A 111 2.42 -5.20 -11.34
N LEU A 112 2.24 -5.94 -12.44
CA LEU A 112 3.20 -6.96 -12.87
C LEU A 112 4.58 -6.36 -13.20
N GLY A 113 4.62 -5.27 -13.97
CA GLY A 113 5.87 -4.57 -14.26
C GLY A 113 6.54 -4.06 -12.99
N ALA A 114 5.76 -3.52 -12.05
CA ALA A 114 6.26 -3.02 -10.78
C ALA A 114 6.87 -4.12 -9.91
N VAL A 115 6.24 -5.30 -9.78
CA VAL A 115 6.80 -6.40 -8.97
C VAL A 115 8.04 -7.03 -9.63
N ILE A 116 8.11 -7.09 -10.96
CA ILE A 116 9.32 -7.51 -11.68
C ILE A 116 10.47 -6.54 -11.39
N LEU A 117 10.21 -5.23 -11.49
CA LEU A 117 11.19 -4.20 -11.14
C LEU A 117 11.63 -4.33 -9.67
N GLN A 118 10.70 -4.62 -8.76
CA GLN A 118 11.05 -4.88 -7.35
C GLN A 118 11.97 -6.08 -7.18
N GLY A 119 11.70 -7.19 -7.86
CA GLY A 119 12.56 -8.38 -7.83
C GLY A 119 13.97 -8.09 -8.35
N ILE A 120 14.08 -7.34 -9.45
CA ILE A 120 15.37 -6.92 -10.02
C ILE A 120 16.11 -6.00 -9.05
N LEU A 121 15.47 -4.94 -8.53
CA LEU A 121 16.09 -4.02 -7.56
C LEU A 121 16.52 -4.75 -6.29
N GLY A 122 15.70 -5.68 -5.80
CA GLY A 122 15.98 -6.50 -4.62
C GLY A 122 17.15 -7.46 -4.81
N GLY A 123 17.37 -7.96 -6.03
CA GLY A 123 18.55 -8.76 -6.39
C GLY A 123 19.80 -7.91 -6.58
N LEU A 124 19.71 -6.81 -7.33
CA LEU A 124 20.84 -5.92 -7.61
C LEU A 124 21.41 -5.28 -6.35
N ARG A 125 20.58 -4.92 -5.36
CA ARG A 125 21.08 -4.36 -4.09
C ARG A 125 21.94 -5.36 -3.30
N VAL A 126 21.75 -6.67 -3.51
CA VAL A 126 22.58 -7.71 -2.89
C VAL A 126 23.89 -7.86 -3.66
N ILE A 127 23.82 -7.95 -4.98
CA ILE A 127 25.01 -8.16 -5.83
C ILE A 127 25.95 -6.95 -5.79
N TRP A 128 25.41 -5.73 -5.78
CA TRP A 128 26.20 -4.49 -5.82
C TRP A 128 26.44 -3.86 -4.44
N LEU A 129 25.94 -4.47 -3.35
CA LEU A 129 26.12 -3.97 -1.98
C LEU A 129 25.74 -2.49 -1.81
N GLU A 130 24.66 -2.06 -2.48
CA GLU A 130 24.32 -0.64 -2.63
C GLU A 130 23.11 -0.23 -1.77
N ASP A 131 23.36 0.53 -0.71
CA ASP A 131 22.33 1.02 0.21
C ASP A 131 21.30 1.92 -0.48
N ARG A 132 21.70 2.68 -1.51
CA ARG A 132 20.74 3.49 -2.28
C ARG A 132 19.68 2.62 -2.95
N LEU A 133 20.06 1.45 -3.47
CA LEU A 133 19.10 0.50 -4.04
C LEU A 133 18.20 -0.10 -2.96
N ALA A 134 18.70 -0.32 -1.75
CA ALA A 134 17.87 -0.76 -0.62
C ALA A 134 16.81 0.29 -0.25
N ILE A 135 17.16 1.58 -0.23
CA ILE A 135 16.22 2.69 0.01
C ILE A 135 15.16 2.75 -1.10
N ILE A 136 15.59 2.74 -2.37
CA ILE A 136 14.68 2.80 -3.52
C ILE A 136 13.73 1.60 -3.53
N HIS A 137 14.26 0.39 -3.33
CA HIS A 137 13.48 -0.84 -3.22
C HIS A 137 12.45 -0.73 -2.09
N GLY A 138 12.86 -0.32 -0.88
CA GLY A 138 11.94 -0.18 0.26
C GLY A 138 10.81 0.83 0.02
N VAL A 139 11.10 1.98 -0.59
CA VAL A 139 10.08 3.00 -0.92
C VAL A 139 9.14 2.52 -2.01
N LEU A 140 9.68 1.91 -3.07
CA LEU A 140 8.85 1.40 -4.17
C LEU A 140 8.00 0.20 -3.75
N ALA A 141 8.44 -0.62 -2.79
CA ALA A 141 7.63 -1.68 -2.20
C ALA A 141 6.37 -1.11 -1.53
N GLN A 142 6.45 0.06 -0.89
CA GLN A 142 5.28 0.75 -0.32
C GLN A 142 4.31 1.24 -1.42
N ALA A 143 4.85 1.78 -2.51
CA ALA A 143 4.04 2.17 -3.68
C ALA A 143 3.36 0.96 -4.35
N PHE A 144 4.07 -0.17 -4.45
CA PHE A 144 3.51 -1.42 -4.95
C PHE A 144 2.40 -1.94 -4.04
N PHE A 145 2.60 -1.94 -2.71
CA PHE A 145 1.55 -2.32 -1.77
C PHE A 145 0.31 -1.43 -1.91
N ALA A 146 0.50 -0.11 -1.99
CA ALA A 146 -0.57 0.84 -2.26
C ALA A 146 -1.33 0.55 -3.57
N LEU A 147 -0.62 0.16 -4.64
CA LEU A 147 -1.23 -0.27 -5.89
C LEU A 147 -2.07 -1.56 -5.74
N THR A 148 -1.60 -2.56 -5.00
CA THR A 148 -2.38 -3.79 -4.74
C THR A 148 -3.67 -3.52 -3.95
N VAL A 149 -3.62 -2.60 -2.98
CA VAL A 149 -4.81 -2.16 -2.22
C VAL A 149 -5.75 -1.34 -3.12
N ALA A 150 -5.21 -0.49 -4.00
CA ALA A 150 -6.02 0.22 -4.97
C ALA A 150 -6.74 -0.73 -5.94
N LEU A 151 -6.07 -1.76 -6.45
CA LEU A 151 -6.69 -2.82 -7.26
C LEU A 151 -7.77 -3.59 -6.49
N THR A 152 -7.55 -3.83 -5.19
CA THR A 152 -8.56 -4.43 -4.30
C THR A 152 -9.81 -3.55 -4.21
N LEU A 153 -9.63 -2.24 -4.05
CA LEU A 153 -10.73 -1.28 -4.05
C LEU A 153 -11.43 -1.24 -5.41
N PHE A 154 -10.70 -1.16 -6.53
CA PHE A 154 -11.28 -1.03 -7.88
C PHE A 154 -12.05 -2.26 -8.34
N THR A 155 -11.66 -3.43 -7.86
CA THR A 155 -12.35 -4.71 -8.12
C THR A 155 -13.50 -4.99 -7.15
N SER A 156 -13.64 -4.19 -6.09
CA SER A 156 -14.70 -4.37 -5.09
C SER A 156 -16.09 -4.06 -5.64
N ARG A 157 -17.12 -4.66 -5.00
CA ARG A 157 -18.52 -4.36 -5.29
C ARG A 157 -18.84 -2.87 -5.09
N GLU A 158 -18.28 -2.27 -4.04
CA GLU A 158 -18.44 -0.85 -3.73
C GLU A 158 -18.06 0.01 -4.94
N TRP A 159 -16.90 -0.24 -5.56
CA TRP A 159 -16.38 0.58 -6.66
C TRP A 159 -17.15 0.41 -7.97
N ARG A 160 -17.91 -0.67 -8.12
CA ARG A 160 -18.76 -0.92 -9.30
C ARG A 160 -20.12 -0.22 -9.20
N CYS A 161 -20.69 -0.07 -8.01
CA CYS A 161 -21.99 0.58 -7.81
C CYS A 161 -21.87 2.11 -7.67
N PRO A 162 -22.49 2.95 -8.52
CA PRO A 162 -22.36 4.40 -8.45
C PRO A 162 -22.60 4.94 -7.03
N PRO A 163 -21.75 5.86 -6.52
CA PRO A 163 -21.97 6.42 -5.20
C PRO A 163 -23.13 7.43 -5.23
N SER A 164 -23.79 7.65 -4.10
CA SER A 164 -24.69 8.80 -3.94
C SER A 164 -23.87 10.10 -4.01
N PRO A 165 -24.25 11.06 -4.88
CA PRO A 165 -23.52 12.32 -5.01
C PRO A 165 -23.42 13.10 -3.70
N LEU A 166 -22.34 13.86 -3.55
CA LEU A 166 -22.19 14.91 -2.54
C LEU A 166 -22.62 16.26 -3.14
N GLU A 167 -22.99 17.22 -2.29
CA GLU A 167 -23.12 18.62 -2.71
C GLU A 167 -21.81 19.11 -3.34
N ALA A 168 -21.91 19.74 -4.52
CA ALA A 168 -20.75 20.05 -5.37
C ALA A 168 -19.69 20.94 -4.68
N GLY A 169 -20.09 21.79 -3.73
CA GLY A 169 -19.20 22.70 -3.01
C GLY A 169 -18.34 22.05 -1.91
N ALA A 170 -18.78 20.94 -1.31
CA ALA A 170 -18.11 20.34 -0.14
C ALA A 170 -16.92 19.42 -0.51
N VAL A 171 -16.90 18.88 -1.73
CA VAL A 171 -15.96 17.82 -2.15
C VAL A 171 -14.55 18.31 -2.51
N PRO A 172 -14.35 19.45 -3.20
CA PRO A 172 -13.03 19.92 -3.59
C PRO A 172 -12.03 20.13 -2.43
N PRO A 173 -12.38 20.78 -1.30
CA PRO A 173 -11.44 20.95 -0.20
C PRO A 173 -11.13 19.63 0.51
N LEU A 174 -12.12 18.74 0.65
CA LEU A 174 -11.91 17.43 1.27
C LEU A 174 -10.95 16.57 0.45
N PHE A 175 -11.10 16.55 -0.88
CA PHE A 175 -10.20 15.83 -1.77
C PHE A 175 -8.75 16.33 -1.67
N ARG A 176 -8.54 17.65 -1.61
CA ARG A 176 -7.20 18.24 -1.44
C ARG A 176 -6.57 17.81 -0.11
N LEU A 177 -7.32 17.86 1.00
CA LEU A 177 -6.81 17.45 2.31
C LEU A 177 -6.45 15.96 2.35
N CYS A 178 -7.29 15.09 1.77
CA CYS A 178 -6.98 13.66 1.68
C CYS A 178 -5.73 13.42 0.82
N GLY A 179 -5.63 14.10 -0.34
CA GLY A 179 -4.45 14.02 -1.21
C GLY A 179 -3.16 14.50 -0.54
N LEU A 180 -3.22 15.63 0.20
CA LEU A 180 -2.10 16.13 0.99
C LEU A 180 -1.70 15.15 2.09
N ALA A 181 -2.66 14.53 2.79
CA ALA A 181 -2.38 13.51 3.80
C ALA A 181 -1.73 12.26 3.18
N THR A 182 -2.25 11.75 2.05
CA THR A 182 -1.67 10.59 1.36
C THR A 182 -0.27 10.89 0.84
N GLY A 183 -0.06 12.03 0.19
CA GLY A 183 1.25 12.45 -0.32
C GLY A 183 2.25 12.70 0.81
N GLY A 184 1.82 13.33 1.90
CA GLY A 184 2.63 13.55 3.09
C GLY A 184 3.01 12.24 3.79
N LEU A 185 2.10 11.28 3.92
CA LEU A 185 2.40 9.95 4.46
C LEU A 185 3.39 9.17 3.58
N PHE A 186 3.29 9.28 2.25
CA PHE A 186 4.28 8.70 1.34
C PHE A 186 5.66 9.35 1.54
N LEU A 187 5.73 10.68 1.63
CA LEU A 187 6.97 11.39 1.91
C LEU A 187 7.54 11.06 3.30
N GLN A 188 6.68 10.84 4.30
CA GLN A 188 7.07 10.39 5.63
C GLN A 188 7.77 9.02 5.59
N LEU A 189 7.28 8.09 4.75
CA LEU A 189 7.92 6.79 4.53
C LEU A 189 9.29 6.95 3.84
N VAL A 190 9.43 7.88 2.89
CA VAL A 190 10.73 8.21 2.28
C VAL A 190 11.73 8.70 3.33
N PHE A 191 11.34 9.66 4.17
CA PHE A 191 12.19 10.12 5.27
C PHE A 191 12.51 9.00 6.26
N GLY A 192 11.56 8.10 6.54
CA GLY A 192 11.79 6.93 7.39
C GLY A 192 12.81 5.94 6.79
N ALA A 193 12.79 5.74 5.48
CA ALA A 193 13.76 4.90 4.78
C ALA A 193 15.16 5.54 4.78
N LEU A 194 15.24 6.85 4.51
CA LEU A 194 16.49 7.61 4.58
C LEU A 194 17.10 7.61 5.99
N LEU A 195 16.28 7.75 7.04
CA LEU A 195 16.72 7.67 8.44
C LEU A 195 17.16 6.25 8.83
N THR A 196 16.52 5.22 8.27
CA THR A 196 16.87 3.82 8.57
C THR A 196 18.27 3.49 8.05
N HIS A 197 18.53 3.80 6.77
CA HIS A 197 19.76 3.41 6.08
C HIS A 197 20.90 4.43 6.19
N GLY A 198 20.60 5.73 6.14
CA GLY A 198 21.63 6.78 6.16
C GLY A 198 21.82 7.47 7.50
N GLY A 199 20.98 7.19 8.52
CA GLY A 199 21.02 7.86 9.83
C GLY A 199 20.66 9.35 9.83
N GLY A 200 20.45 9.97 8.66
CA GLY A 200 20.07 11.38 8.50
C GLY A 200 18.55 11.62 8.50
N PHE A 201 18.14 12.85 8.21
CA PHE A 201 16.72 13.26 8.04
C PHE A 201 15.82 13.12 9.28
N LEU A 202 16.37 12.91 10.48
CA LEU A 202 15.58 12.83 11.71
C LEU A 202 14.67 14.07 11.89
N THR A 203 15.21 15.28 11.74
CA THR A 203 14.44 16.53 11.88
C THR A 203 13.31 16.62 10.85
N ALA A 204 13.56 16.24 9.60
CA ALA A 204 12.55 16.22 8.55
C ALA A 204 11.46 15.17 8.84
N HIS A 205 11.86 13.99 9.31
CA HIS A 205 10.95 12.91 9.70
C HIS A 205 10.06 13.33 10.88
N LEU A 206 10.62 13.94 11.93
CA LEU A 206 9.86 14.41 13.10
C LEU A 206 8.97 15.62 12.75
N GLY A 207 9.48 16.57 11.97
CA GLY A 207 8.73 17.75 11.55
C GLY A 207 7.49 17.39 10.72
N LEU A 208 7.66 16.54 9.69
CA LEU A 208 6.54 16.09 8.87
C LEU A 208 5.59 15.16 9.66
N ALA A 209 6.10 14.32 10.58
CA ALA A 209 5.25 13.57 11.51
C ALA A 209 4.36 14.49 12.33
N GLY A 210 4.89 15.59 12.85
CA GLY A 210 4.13 16.61 13.60
C GLY A 210 3.02 17.24 12.76
N VAL A 211 3.33 17.63 11.52
CA VAL A 211 2.32 18.17 10.58
C VAL A 211 1.21 17.15 10.31
N LEU A 212 1.57 15.89 10.06
CA LEU A 212 0.60 14.82 9.80
C LEU A 212 -0.23 14.46 11.04
N ALA A 213 0.37 14.53 12.23
CA ALA A 213 -0.30 14.32 13.52
C ALA A 213 -1.36 15.39 13.83
N LEU A 214 -1.30 16.55 13.19
CA LEU A 214 -2.35 17.57 13.25
C LEU A 214 -3.34 17.45 12.10
N LEU A 215 -2.85 17.26 10.87
CA LEU A 215 -3.67 17.18 9.66
C LEU A 215 -4.66 16.01 9.72
N ILE A 216 -4.22 14.82 10.13
CA ILE A 216 -5.04 13.60 10.08
C ILE A 216 -6.19 13.64 11.10
N PRO A 217 -5.97 13.99 12.39
CA PRO A 217 -7.07 14.21 13.31
C PRO A 217 -8.01 15.32 12.87
N GLY A 218 -7.51 16.45 12.36
CA GLY A 218 -8.34 17.53 11.82
C GLY A 218 -9.23 17.07 10.65
N LEU A 219 -8.67 16.30 9.71
CA LEU A 219 -9.41 15.66 8.63
C LEU A 219 -10.47 14.68 9.16
N THR A 220 -10.11 13.89 10.16
CA THR A 220 -11.01 12.90 10.80
C THR A 220 -12.19 13.61 11.46
N THR A 221 -11.94 14.63 12.27
CA THR A 221 -12.99 15.45 12.91
C THR A 221 -13.91 16.08 11.87
N ARG A 222 -13.37 16.59 10.76
CA ARG A 222 -14.18 17.13 9.66
C ARG A 222 -15.10 16.06 9.04
N ILE A 223 -14.59 14.85 8.81
CA ILE A 223 -15.38 13.74 8.26
C ILE A 223 -16.47 13.30 9.26
N LEU A 224 -16.12 13.15 10.54
CA LEU A 224 -17.05 12.76 11.59
C LEU A 224 -18.15 13.79 11.82
N THR A 225 -17.86 15.09 11.64
CA THR A 225 -18.84 16.16 11.86
C THR A 225 -19.70 16.48 10.64
N ARG A 226 -19.15 16.37 9.42
CA ARG A 226 -19.85 16.77 8.18
C ARG A 226 -20.34 15.60 7.33
N HIS A 227 -19.87 14.38 7.59
CA HIS A 227 -20.14 13.19 6.78
C HIS A 227 -20.37 11.94 7.64
N ALA A 228 -20.94 12.12 8.84
CA ALA A 228 -21.25 11.04 9.79
C ALA A 228 -22.15 9.95 9.19
N ASP A 229 -23.02 10.34 8.26
CA ASP A 229 -23.94 9.49 7.50
C ASP A 229 -23.24 8.52 6.53
N ARG A 230 -21.94 8.72 6.26
CA ARG A 230 -21.19 7.94 5.28
C ARG A 230 -20.18 7.00 5.94
N PRO A 231 -20.55 5.75 6.27
CA PRO A 231 -19.64 4.80 6.92
C PRO A 231 -18.40 4.48 6.08
N GLY A 232 -18.48 4.61 4.74
CA GLY A 232 -17.35 4.46 3.83
C GLY A 232 -16.25 5.51 4.00
N LEU A 233 -16.56 6.69 4.56
CA LEU A 233 -15.58 7.73 4.90
C LEU A 233 -15.22 7.69 6.39
N VAL A 234 -16.21 7.51 7.26
CA VAL A 234 -16.04 7.50 8.72
C VAL A 234 -15.09 6.39 9.17
N ARG A 235 -15.34 5.14 8.77
CA ARG A 235 -14.52 3.99 9.20
C ARG A 235 -13.02 4.13 8.88
N PRO A 236 -12.62 4.41 7.61
CA PRO A 236 -11.20 4.60 7.32
C PRO A 236 -10.62 5.85 7.98
N ALA A 237 -11.39 6.94 8.15
CA ALA A 237 -10.89 8.12 8.86
C ALA A 237 -10.61 7.83 10.35
N SER A 238 -11.54 7.16 11.04
CA SER A 238 -11.34 6.73 12.43
C SER A 238 -10.17 5.75 12.57
N LEU A 239 -10.06 4.78 11.66
CA LEU A 239 -8.92 3.87 11.62
C LEU A 239 -7.60 4.64 11.40
N LEU A 240 -7.58 5.58 10.46
CA LEU A 240 -6.40 6.40 10.17
C LEU A 240 -5.97 7.20 11.41
N CYS A 241 -6.91 7.78 12.15
CA CYS A 241 -6.64 8.49 13.40
C CYS A 241 -6.03 7.56 14.46
N GLY A 242 -6.62 6.37 14.67
CA GLY A 242 -6.08 5.38 15.61
C GLY A 242 -4.68 4.90 15.21
N LEU A 243 -4.45 4.67 13.92
CA LEU A 243 -3.14 4.29 13.38
C LEU A 243 -2.08 5.39 13.57
N VAL A 244 -2.45 6.68 13.53
CA VAL A 244 -1.51 7.79 13.82
C VAL A 244 -1.06 7.74 15.27
N ILE A 245 -1.98 7.53 16.21
CA ILE A 245 -1.64 7.41 17.64
C ILE A 245 -0.68 6.23 17.83
N LEU A 246 -1.00 5.07 17.26
CA LEU A 246 -0.12 3.90 17.31
C LEU A 246 1.24 4.18 16.67
N GLN A 247 1.29 4.86 15.53
CA GLN A 247 2.53 5.20 14.83
C GLN A 247 3.43 6.10 15.67
N LEU A 248 2.87 7.09 16.36
CA LEU A 248 3.60 8.00 17.25
C LEU A 248 4.15 7.26 18.47
N LEU A 249 3.36 6.38 19.09
CA LEU A 249 3.81 5.55 20.21
C LEU A 249 4.95 4.61 19.80
N LEU A 250 4.78 3.90 18.67
CA LEU A 250 5.82 3.02 18.12
C LEU A 250 7.07 3.80 17.71
N GLY A 251 6.90 5.01 17.15
CA GLY A 251 7.99 5.88 16.74
C GLY A 251 8.79 6.41 17.92
N LEU A 252 8.11 6.83 18.98
CA LEU A 252 8.74 7.21 20.25
C LEU A 252 9.48 6.02 20.86
N GLY A 253 8.85 4.84 20.91
CA GLY A 253 9.51 3.62 21.41
C GLY A 253 10.77 3.28 20.61
N ALA A 254 10.70 3.32 19.27
CA ALA A 254 11.85 3.07 18.41
C ALA A 254 12.95 4.13 18.57
N TYR A 255 12.57 5.40 18.75
CA TYR A 255 13.49 6.50 19.04
C TYR A 255 14.21 6.28 20.37
N LEU A 256 13.47 6.01 21.44
CA LEU A 256 14.05 5.76 22.77
C LEU A 256 14.98 4.54 22.75
N ASN A 257 14.56 3.45 22.11
CA ASN A 257 15.36 2.23 22.03
C ASN A 257 16.64 2.39 21.20
N ARG A 258 16.62 3.20 20.14
CA ARG A 258 17.73 3.29 19.18
C ARG A 258 18.68 4.45 19.44
N LEU A 259 18.16 5.58 19.94
CA LEU A 259 18.88 6.86 19.98
C LEU A 259 19.10 7.41 21.39
N THR A 260 18.64 6.70 22.43
CA THR A 260 18.89 7.10 23.82
C THR A 260 19.52 5.95 24.60
N SER A 261 20.18 6.27 25.71
CA SER A 261 20.80 5.28 26.61
C SER A 261 19.82 4.73 27.65
N ILE A 262 18.51 4.97 27.49
CA ILE A 262 17.49 4.54 28.44
C ILE A 262 17.33 3.02 28.33
N PRO A 263 17.60 2.25 29.40
CA PRO A 263 17.45 0.80 29.36
C PRO A 263 15.97 0.43 29.30
N LEU A 264 15.58 -0.28 28.24
CA LEU A 264 14.23 -0.82 28.10
C LEU A 264 14.21 -2.31 28.48
N PRO A 265 13.15 -2.80 29.14
CA PRO A 265 13.01 -4.22 29.42
C PRO A 265 12.89 -5.01 28.11
N PHE A 266 13.36 -6.26 28.10
CA PHE A 266 13.29 -7.13 26.91
C PHE A 266 13.90 -6.50 25.63
N GLN A 267 15.02 -5.79 25.77
CA GLN A 267 15.65 -5.01 24.70
C GLN A 267 15.84 -5.79 23.37
N ALA A 268 16.21 -7.07 23.43
CA ALA A 268 16.34 -7.91 22.23
C ALA A 268 15.02 -8.05 21.45
N VAL A 269 13.90 -8.24 22.16
CA VAL A 269 12.57 -8.37 21.55
C VAL A 269 12.07 -7.00 21.08
N LEU A 270 12.18 -5.97 21.92
CA LEU A 270 11.69 -4.63 21.59
C LEU A 270 12.49 -3.96 20.47
N GLY A 271 13.80 -4.20 20.42
CA GLY A 271 14.67 -3.70 19.35
C GLY A 271 14.31 -4.26 17.97
N LEU A 272 13.71 -5.44 17.91
CA LEU A 272 13.15 -6.01 16.69
C LEU A 272 11.71 -5.54 16.46
N ALA A 273 10.86 -5.67 17.48
CA ALA A 273 9.41 -5.47 17.36
C ALA A 273 9.04 -4.01 17.07
N LEU A 274 9.67 -3.04 17.73
CA LEU A 274 9.32 -1.62 17.59
C LEU A 274 9.58 -1.09 16.17
N PRO A 275 10.80 -1.23 15.58
CA PRO A 275 11.05 -0.72 14.23
C PRO A 275 10.21 -1.44 13.16
N VAL A 276 10.03 -2.75 13.28
CA VAL A 276 9.22 -3.54 12.33
C VAL A 276 7.76 -3.11 12.40
N SER A 277 7.19 -3.01 13.60
CA SER A 277 5.80 -2.59 13.79
C SER A 277 5.58 -1.15 13.34
N HIS A 278 6.54 -0.26 13.60
CA HIS A 278 6.48 1.14 13.16
C HIS A 278 6.45 1.26 11.62
N ARG A 279 7.25 0.45 10.90
CA ARG A 279 7.23 0.42 9.42
C ARG A 279 5.92 -0.15 8.88
N LEU A 280 5.42 -1.24 9.48
CA LEU A 280 4.15 -1.86 9.05
C LEU A 280 2.95 -0.94 9.30
N THR A 281 2.92 -0.28 10.46
CA THR A 281 1.88 0.69 10.80
C THR A 281 1.93 1.89 9.85
N GLY A 282 3.13 2.36 9.48
CA GLY A 282 3.31 3.37 8.43
C GLY A 282 2.75 2.94 7.06
N SER A 283 2.92 1.65 6.71
CA SER A 283 2.36 1.07 5.48
C SER A 283 0.83 1.08 5.52
N LEU A 284 0.24 0.71 6.68
CA LEU A 284 -1.21 0.73 6.91
C LEU A 284 -1.80 2.15 6.88
N LEU A 285 -1.09 3.14 7.44
CA LEU A 285 -1.45 4.55 7.35
C LEU A 285 -1.56 5.00 5.89
N LEU A 286 -0.54 4.72 5.08
CA LEU A 286 -0.50 5.10 3.66
C LEU A 286 -1.71 4.53 2.91
N VAL A 287 -1.95 3.22 3.01
CA VAL A 287 -3.02 2.58 2.24
C VAL A 287 -4.42 2.93 2.75
N THR A 288 -4.58 3.16 4.06
CA THR A 288 -5.85 3.63 4.64
C THR A 288 -6.16 5.06 4.16
N SER A 289 -5.15 5.93 4.15
CA SER A 289 -5.25 7.29 3.60
C SER A 289 -5.57 7.26 2.10
N LEU A 290 -4.90 6.39 1.34
CA LEU A 290 -5.17 6.22 -0.09
C LEU A 290 -6.60 5.76 -0.37
N VAL A 291 -7.12 4.77 0.37
CA VAL A 291 -8.51 4.31 0.23
C VAL A 291 -9.48 5.46 0.49
N LEU A 292 -9.24 6.27 1.53
CA LEU A 292 -10.04 7.45 1.81
C LEU A 292 -9.97 8.47 0.66
N THR A 293 -8.77 8.77 0.17
CA THR A 293 -8.54 9.66 -0.98
C THR A 293 -9.27 9.19 -2.24
N LEU A 294 -9.22 7.90 -2.55
CA LEU A 294 -9.89 7.31 -3.72
C LEU A 294 -11.42 7.35 -3.57
N ARG A 295 -11.95 7.10 -2.37
CA ARG A 295 -13.39 7.24 -2.10
C ARG A 295 -13.86 8.68 -2.26
N VAL A 296 -13.11 9.66 -1.75
CA VAL A 296 -13.42 11.09 -1.91
C VAL A 296 -13.28 11.53 -3.37
N TYR A 297 -12.26 11.05 -4.09
CA TYR A 297 -12.12 11.27 -5.54
C TYR A 297 -13.36 10.80 -6.29
N ARG A 298 -13.86 9.61 -5.95
CA ARG A 298 -15.05 9.04 -6.58
C ARG A 298 -16.30 9.90 -6.35
N LEU A 299 -16.49 10.41 -5.13
CA LEU A 299 -17.56 11.36 -4.82
C LEU A 299 -17.40 12.66 -5.60
N ARG A 300 -16.17 13.13 -5.82
CA ARG A 300 -15.88 14.34 -6.62
C ARG A 300 -16.28 14.15 -8.08
N VAL A 301 -15.98 12.98 -8.65
CA VAL A 301 -16.39 12.65 -10.02
C VAL A 301 -17.91 12.58 -10.14
N ALA A 302 -18.59 11.94 -9.18
CA ALA A 302 -20.05 11.84 -9.16
C ALA A 302 -20.73 13.22 -9.01
N ALA A 303 -20.24 14.08 -8.11
CA ALA A 303 -20.76 15.43 -7.92
C ALA A 303 -20.61 16.30 -9.18
N ARG A 304 -19.49 16.16 -9.90
CA ARG A 304 -19.28 16.84 -11.19
C ARG A 304 -20.23 16.36 -12.28
N ALA A 305 -20.47 15.05 -12.35
CA ALA A 305 -21.42 14.48 -13.30
C ALA A 305 -22.86 14.94 -13.02
N ALA A 306 -23.25 15.02 -11.74
CA ALA A 306 -24.57 15.50 -11.34
C ALA A 306 -24.78 17.00 -11.62
N ALA A 307 -23.72 17.82 -11.54
CA ALA A 307 -23.79 19.25 -11.85
C ALA A 307 -23.94 19.57 -13.34
N TYR A 308 -23.60 18.63 -14.24
CA TYR A 308 -23.69 18.80 -15.69
C TYR A 308 -24.41 17.61 -16.36
N PRO A 309 -25.75 17.52 -16.27
CA PRO A 309 -26.52 16.39 -16.82
C PRO A 309 -26.40 16.21 -18.35
N GLY A 310 -26.00 17.26 -19.09
CA GLY A 310 -25.95 17.29 -20.56
C GLY A 310 -24.62 16.87 -21.22
N GLY A 311 -23.62 16.39 -20.46
CA GLY A 311 -22.31 16.01 -20.98
C GLY A 311 -21.32 17.18 -21.08
N MET A 312 -20.03 16.91 -20.82
CA MET A 312 -18.99 17.92 -21.01
C MET A 312 -18.88 18.28 -22.50
N PRO A 313 -18.78 19.58 -22.87
CA PRO A 313 -18.34 19.93 -24.22
C PRO A 313 -16.97 19.30 -24.44
N ARG A 314 -16.85 18.47 -25.50
CA ARG A 314 -15.56 18.01 -26.01
C ARG A 314 -14.78 19.24 -26.47
N GLN A 315 -13.94 19.79 -25.61
CA GLN A 315 -12.82 20.60 -26.09
C GLN A 315 -11.68 19.65 -26.41
N VAL A 316 -11.57 19.32 -27.69
CA VAL A 316 -10.35 18.76 -28.29
C VAL A 316 -9.58 19.95 -28.87
N PRO A 317 -8.38 20.29 -28.37
CA PRO A 317 -7.36 20.89 -29.21
C PRO A 317 -6.63 19.77 -29.96
N ALA A 318 -6.37 20.04 -31.24
CA ALA A 318 -5.63 19.19 -32.19
C ALA A 318 -4.23 18.81 -31.70
#